data_AF-A0A5P9H983-F1
#
_entry.id   AF-A0A5P9H983-F1
#
_cell.length_a   1.000
_cell.length_b   1.000
_cell.length_c   1.000
_cell.angle_alpha   90.00
_cell.angle_beta   90.00
_cell.angle_gamma   90.00
#
_symmetry.space_group_name_H-M   'P 1'
#
loop_
_entity.id
_entity.type
_entity.pdbx_description
1 polymer ?
#
loop_
_entity_poly.entity_id
_entity_poly.type
_entity_poly.pdbx_seq_one_letter_code
_entity_poly.pdbx_strand_id
1 'polypeptide(L)' 'MPEITVDTDDYEMEYLEAVRQREGLETCDQALEFLVRKSIREGNRRLTGRGRALYPVKPQGGHR' A
#
# COMPACT_ATOMS: atom_id res chain seq x y z
N MET A 1 -11.18 8.37 -3.80
CA MET A 1 -11.19 7.12 -4.58
C MET A 1 -12.57 6.97 -5.21
N PRO A 2 -12.78 6.14 -6.26
CA PRO A 2 -14.14 5.83 -6.71
C PRO A 2 -14.93 5.22 -5.55
N GLU A 3 -16.23 5.49 -5.51
CA GLU A 3 -17.13 4.87 -4.53
C GLU A 3 -17.28 3.38 -4.86
N ILE A 4 -16.82 2.53 -3.94
CA ILE A 4 -16.92 1.08 -4.04
C ILE A 4 -17.52 0.55 -2.74
N THR A 5 -18.40 -0.43 -2.85
CA THR A 5 -18.88 -1.18 -1.69
C THR A 5 -17.91 -2.31 -1.40
N VAL A 6 -17.50 -2.44 -0.14
CA VAL A 6 -16.65 -3.52 0.34
C VAL A 6 -17.40 -4.25 1.44
N ASP A 7 -17.72 -5.52 1.20
CA ASP A 7 -18.29 -6.37 2.25
C ASP A 7 -17.22 -6.60 3.31
N THR A 8 -17.59 -6.37 4.56
CA THR A 8 -16.69 -6.42 5.72
C THR A 8 -17.37 -7.22 6.82
N ASP A 9 -16.69 -8.20 7.39
CA ASP A 9 -17.21 -8.95 8.54
C ASP A 9 -16.99 -8.21 9.88
N ASP A 10 -17.54 -8.74 10.97
CA ASP A 10 -17.45 -8.11 12.30
C ASP A 10 -15.98 -7.97 12.78
N TYR A 11 -15.12 -8.93 12.45
CA TYR A 11 -13.71 -8.92 12.84
C TYR A 11 -12.94 -7.86 12.05
N GLU A 12 -13.19 -7.78 10.74
CA GLU A 12 -12.60 -6.77 9.87
C GLU A 12 -13.07 -5.36 10.28
N MET A 13 -14.33 -5.19 10.70
CA MET A 13 -14.84 -3.94 11.23
C MET A 13 -14.16 -3.52 12.54
N GLU A 14 -13.92 -4.46 13.46
CA GLU A 14 -13.17 -4.19 14.70
C GLU A 14 -11.72 -3.76 14.39
N TYR A 15 -11.09 -4.41 13.41
CA TYR A 15 -9.75 -4.02 12.96
C TYR A 15 -9.73 -2.61 12.35
N LEU A 16 -10.72 -2.26 11.52
CA LEU A 16 -10.85 -0.92 10.94
C LEU A 16 -11.04 0.14 12.03
N GLU A 17 -11.82 -0.14 13.06
CA GLU A 17 -12.01 0.76 14.20
C GLU A 17 -10.71 0.98 14.98
N ALA A 18 -9.93 -0.09 15.21
CA ALA A 18 -8.62 0.02 15.85
C ALA A 18 -7.65 0.90 15.02
N VAL A 19 -7.66 0.75 13.69
CA VAL A 19 -6.85 1.58 12.79
C VAL A 19 -7.34 3.03 12.79
N ARG A 20 -8.66 3.26 12.77
CA ARG A 20 -9.28 4.59 12.83
C ARG A 20 -8.77 5.36 14.05
N GLN A 21 -8.82 4.73 15.23
CA GLN A 21 -8.35 5.33 16.48
C GLN A 21 -6.84 5.56 16.48
N ARG A 22 -6.04 4.58 16.02
CA ARG A 22 -4.57 4.68 16.01
C ARG A 22 -4.06 5.80 15.11
N GLU A 23 -4.67 5.98 13.95
CA GLU A 23 -4.24 6.95 12.94
C GLU A 23 -5.00 8.29 13.05
N GLY A 24 -5.94 8.42 14.00
CA GLY A 24 -6.70 9.65 14.24
C GLY A 24 -7.68 9.99 13.12
N LEU A 25 -8.31 8.98 12.53
CA LEU A 25 -9.25 9.13 11.40
C LEU A 25 -10.69 9.31 11.90
N GLU A 26 -11.53 9.92 11.09
CA GLU A 26 -12.91 10.24 11.47
C GLU A 26 -13.83 9.03 11.29
N THR A 27 -13.64 8.24 10.23
CA THR A 27 -14.54 7.13 9.85
C THR A 27 -13.78 5.84 9.52
N CYS A 28 -14.47 4.70 9.59
CA CYS A 28 -13.90 3.41 9.17
C CYS A 28 -13.60 3.37 7.67
N ASP A 29 -14.36 4.09 6.83
CA ASP A 29 -14.07 4.23 5.40
C ASP A 29 -12.70 4.89 5.17
N GLN A 30 -12.37 5.91 5.96
CA GLN A 30 -11.05 6.53 5.91
C GLN A 30 -9.95 5.56 6.37
N ALA A 31 -10.22 4.70 7.36
CA ALA A 31 -9.31 3.66 7.80
C ALA A 31 -9.06 2.61 6.70
N LEU A 32 -10.11 2.20 5.99
CA LEU A 32 -10.01 1.30 4.85
C LEU A 32 -9.19 1.93 3.72
N GLU A 33 -9.47 3.19 3.35
CA GLU A 33 -8.69 3.92 2.35
C GLU A 33 -7.21 4.04 2.77
N PHE A 34 -6.95 4.32 4.05
CA PHE A 34 -5.59 4.39 4.59
C PHE A 34 -4.83 3.08 4.42
N LEU A 35 -5.45 1.95 4.79
CA LEU A 35 -4.84 0.62 4.68
C LEU A 35 -4.55 0.24 3.22
N VAL A 36 -5.49 0.52 2.31
CA VAL A 36 -5.30 0.28 0.86
C VAL A 36 -4.14 1.13 0.31
N ARG A 37 -4.08 2.42 0.63
CA ARG A 37 -2.97 3.28 0.22
C ARG A 37 -1.63 2.82 0.78
N LYS A 38 -1.62 2.35 2.04
CA LYS A 38 -0.43 1.82 2.70
C LYS A 38 0.05 0.54 2.03
N SER A 39 -0.84 -0.41 1.76
CA SER A 39 -0.50 -1.68 1.13
C SER A 39 0.06 -1.50 -0.29
N ILE A 40 -0.51 -0.59 -1.09
CA ILE A 40 0.00 -0.24 -2.42
C ILE A 40 1.41 0.36 -2.31
N ARG A 41 1.64 1.29 -1.37
CA ARG A 41 2.94 1.92 -1.16
C ARG A 41 4.01 0.89 -0.77
N GLU A 42 3.68 -0.02 0.14
CA GLU A 42 4.56 -1.10 0.56
C GLU A 42 4.80 -2.13 -0.56
N GLY A 43 3.76 -2.47 -1.33
CA GLY A 43 3.85 -3.30 -2.54
C GLY A 43 4.82 -2.72 -3.57
N ASN A 44 4.64 -1.44 -3.93
CA ASN A 44 5.52 -0.75 -4.87
C ASN A 44 6.97 -0.71 -4.38
N ARG A 45 7.20 -0.48 -3.09
CA ARG A 45 8.53 -0.51 -2.48
C ARG A 45 9.16 -1.91 -2.51
N ARG A 46 8.36 -2.98 -2.40
CA ARG A 46 8.86 -4.36 -2.55
C ARG A 46 9.25 -4.66 -3.99
N LEU A 47 8.44 -4.24 -4.97
CA LEU A 47 8.68 -4.50 -6.40
C LEU A 47 9.86 -3.69 -6.97
N THR A 48 9.92 -2.40 -6.65
CA THR A 48 10.94 -1.47 -7.20
C THR A 48 12.16 -1.28 -6.30
N GLY A 49 12.14 -1.86 -5.09
CA GLY A 49 13.14 -1.63 -4.05
C GLY A 49 12.93 -0.32 -3.28
N ARG A 50 13.97 0.19 -2.61
CA ARG A 50 13.94 1.37 -1.71
C ARG A 50 13.72 2.73 -2.43
N GLY A 51 12.96 2.77 -3.53
CA GLY A 51 12.77 4.00 -4.32
C GLY A 51 14.04 4.42 -5.07
N ARG A 52 14.89 3.46 -5.44
CA ARG A 52 16.08 3.73 -6.24
C ARG A 52 15.70 3.75 -7.71
N ALA A 53 16.20 4.74 -8.44
CA ALA A 53 16.11 4.72 -9.90
C ALA A 53 16.79 3.45 -10.43
N LEU A 54 16.06 2.67 -11.22
CA LEU A 54 16.60 1.53 -11.95
C LEU A 54 17.25 2.06 -13.23
N TYR A 55 18.54 1.75 -13.41
CA TYR A 55 19.26 2.11 -14.63
C TYR A 55 19.43 0.87 -15.51
N PRO A 56 19.25 0.98 -16.84
CA PRO A 56 19.56 -0.11 -17.75
C PRO A 56 21.01 -0.53 -17.58
N VAL A 57 21.24 -1.81 -17.28
CA VAL A 57 22.60 -2.37 -17.31
C VAL A 57 22.99 -2.49 -18.77
N LYS A 58 23.93 -1.67 -19.24
CA LYS A 58 24.50 -1.86 -20.57
C LYS A 58 25.38 -3.12 -20.52
N PRO A 59 25.17 -4.12 -21.39
CA PRO A 59 26.09 -5.24 -21.49
C PRO A 59 27.46 -4.67 -21.82
N GLN A 60 28.40 -4.77 -20.89
CA GLN A 60 29.77 -4.36 -21.13
C GLN A 60 30.33 -5.38 -22.11
N GLY A 61 30.66 -4.92 -23.32
CA GLY A 61 31.23 -5.76 -24.37
C GLY A 61 32.38 -6.57 -23.80
N GLY A 62 32.20 -7.89 -23.73
CA GLY A 62 33.24 -8.80 -23.33
C GLY A 62 34.34 -8.77 -24.39
N HIS A 63 35.46 -8.16 -24.05
CA HIS A 63 36.71 -8.46 -24.71
C HIS A 63 37.13 -9.88 -24.32
N ARG A 64 37.06 -10.81 -25.27
CA ARG A 64 37.92 -11.98 -25.36
C ARG A 64 38.29 -12.19 -26.82
#